data_AF-W9XIK6-F1
#
_entry.id   AF-W9XIK6-F1
#
_cell.length_a   1.000
_cell.length_b   1.000
_cell.length_c   1.000
_cell.angle_alpha   90.00
_cell.angle_beta   90.00
_cell.angle_gamma   90.00
#
_symmetry.space_group_name_H-M   'P 1'
#
loop_
_entity.id
_entity.type
_entity.pdbx_description
1 polymer ?
#
loop_
_entity_poly.entity_id
_entity_poly.type
_entity_poly.pdbx_seq_one_letter_code
_entity_poly.pdbx_strand_id
1 'polypeptide(L)' 'MVLRKILKAHSRKNVGKAVDPLVFLDYVLFIEELVQNASRRARTDGEKVVAARDIRKVTLNSLRRFKG' A
#
# COMPACT_ATOMS: atom_id res chain seq x y z
N MET A 1 4.09 16.38 -7.78
CA MET A 1 2.63 16.58 -8.03
C MET A 1 1.98 15.37 -8.73
N VAL A 2 2.29 14.13 -8.33
CA VAL A 2 1.71 12.90 -8.92
C VAL A 2 0.54 12.40 -8.08
N LEU A 3 0.71 12.33 -6.75
CA LEU A 3 -0.32 11.89 -5.82
C LEU A 3 -1.64 12.67 -5.95
N ARG A 4 -1.54 14.00 -5.97
CA ARG A 4 -2.69 14.90 -6.14
C ARG A 4 -3.42 14.68 -7.47
N LYS A 5 -2.71 14.35 -8.56
CA LYS A 5 -3.35 14.05 -9.86
C LYS A 5 -4.14 12.75 -9.79
N ILE A 6 -3.56 11.70 -9.19
CA ILE A 6 -4.22 10.40 -8.97
C ILE A 6 -5.48 10.58 -8.11
N LEU A 7 -5.36 11.29 -6.98
CA LEU A 7 -6.50 11.55 -6.09
C LEU A 7 -7.65 12.27 -6.81
N LYS A 8 -7.34 13.32 -7.60
CA LYS A 8 -8.38 14.03 -8.36
C LYS A 8 -9.05 13.15 -9.42
N ALA A 9 -8.28 12.30 -10.10
CA ALA A 9 -8.81 11.40 -11.12
C ALA A 9 -9.75 10.33 -10.55
N HIS A 10 -9.48 9.84 -9.34
CA HIS A 10 -10.19 8.68 -8.77
C HIS A 10 -11.19 9.02 -7.66
N SER A 11 -11.07 10.16 -6.98
CA SER A 11 -11.96 10.49 -5.84
C SER A 11 -13.29 11.10 -6.26
N ARG A 12 -13.39 11.71 -7.46
CA ARG A 12 -14.51 12.59 -7.87
C ARG A 12 -14.85 13.67 -6.84
N LYS A 13 -13.88 14.07 -6.00
CA LYS A 13 -14.04 15.05 -4.91
C LYS A 13 -13.04 16.20 -5.06
N ASN A 14 -13.38 17.34 -4.46
CA ASN A 14 -12.45 18.44 -4.30
C ASN A 14 -11.41 18.10 -3.23
N VAL A 15 -10.12 18.16 -3.59
CA VAL A 15 -9.00 17.80 -2.71
C VAL A 15 -8.47 19.06 -2.01
N GLY A 16 -8.69 19.16 -0.70
CA GLY A 16 -8.20 20.26 0.16
C GLY A 16 -6.67 20.34 0.21
N LYS A 17 -6.12 21.48 0.67
CA LYS A 17 -4.66 21.73 0.65
C LYS A 17 -3.86 20.78 1.55
N ALA A 18 -4.42 20.36 2.69
CA ALA A 18 -3.75 19.52 3.69
C ALA A 18 -3.96 18.00 3.50
N VAL A 19 -4.60 17.58 2.40
CA VAL A 19 -4.88 16.14 2.16
C VAL A 19 -3.63 15.40 1.70
N ASP A 20 -2.73 16.08 0.96
CA ASP A 20 -1.58 15.44 0.33
C ASP A 20 -0.65 14.74 1.35
N PRO A 21 -0.28 15.33 2.51
CA PRO A 21 0.52 14.65 3.53
C PRO A 21 -0.17 13.44 4.18
N LEU A 22 -1.48 13.54 4.44
CA LEU A 22 -2.23 12.47 5.10
C LEU A 22 -2.37 11.25 4.19
N VAL A 23 -2.66 11.46 2.90
CA VAL A 23 -2.71 10.36 1.93
C VAL A 23 -1.32 9.76 1.74
N PHE A 24 -0.27 10.58 1.76
CA PHE A 24 1.09 10.05 1.66
C PHE A 24 1.44 9.18 2.88
N LEU A 25 1.07 9.62 4.09
CA LEU A 25 1.25 8.82 5.30
C LEU A 25 0.51 7.49 5.21
N ASP A 26 -0.77 7.51 4.83
CA ASP A 26 -1.58 6.30 4.66
C ASP A 26 -0.98 5.34 3.61
N TYR A 27 -0.49 5.87 2.49
CA TYR A 27 0.23 5.09 1.48
C TYR A 27 1.52 4.45 2.03
N VAL A 28 2.32 5.18 2.81
CA VAL A 28 3.54 4.63 3.40
C VAL A 28 3.22 3.52 4.40
N LEU A 29 2.20 3.70 5.25
CA LEU A 29 1.72 2.66 6.17
C LEU A 29 1.24 1.42 5.41
N PHE A 30 0.55 1.60 4.29
CA PHE A 30 0.14 0.50 3.41
C PHE A 30 1.34 -0.27 2.86
N ILE A 31 2.37 0.43 2.37
CA ILE A 31 3.57 -0.20 1.83
C ILE A 31 4.34 -0.94 2.94
N GLU A 32 4.48 -0.34 4.12
CA GLU A 32 5.12 -0.99 5.27
C GLU A 32 4.43 -2.31 5.62
N GLU A 33 3.10 -2.31 5.76
CA GLU A 33 2.37 -3.53 6.06
C GLU A 33 2.51 -4.58 4.95
N LEU A 34 2.40 -4.16 3.69
CA LEU A 34 2.53 -5.07 2.55
C LEU A 34 3.90 -5.76 2.54
N VAL A 35 4.98 -4.99 2.75
CA VAL A 35 6.35 -5.51 2.78
C VAL A 35 6.60 -6.40 4.00
N GLN A 36 6.10 -6.03 5.18
CA GLN A 36 6.23 -6.85 6.39
C GLN A 36 5.54 -8.21 6.22
N ASN A 37 4.32 -8.22 5.68
CA ASN A 37 3.57 -9.45 5.44
C ASN A 37 4.23 -10.32 4.35
N ALA A 38 4.70 -9.71 3.26
CA ALA A 38 5.42 -10.42 2.20
C ALA A 38 6.75 -11.00 2.74
N SER A 39 7.46 -10.28 3.59
CA SER A 39 8.71 -10.75 4.22
C SER A 39 8.48 -11.91 5.17
N ARG A 40 7.40 -11.87 5.98
CA ARG A 40 6.99 -13.03 6.80
C ARG A 40 6.70 -14.24 5.91
N ARG A 41 5.99 -14.04 4.80
CA ARG A 41 5.67 -15.13 3.87
C ARG A 41 6.91 -15.73 3.22
N ALA A 42 7.82 -14.90 2.72
CA ALA A 42 9.09 -15.35 2.15
C ALA A 42 9.87 -16.20 3.17
N ARG A 43 9.94 -15.77 4.43
CA ARG A 43 10.58 -16.55 5.52
C ARG A 43 9.89 -17.89 5.78
N THR A 44 8.55 -17.94 5.78
CA THR A 44 7.79 -19.18 5.94
C THR A 44 8.03 -20.15 4.78
N ASP A 45 8.16 -19.62 3.56
CA ASP A 45 8.44 -20.40 2.36
C ASP A 45 9.96 -20.76 2.23
N GLY A 46 10.80 -20.37 3.20
CA GLY A 46 12.24 -20.69 3.24
C GLY A 46 13.13 -19.78 2.38
N GLU A 47 12.59 -18.70 1.84
CA GLU A 47 13.25 -17.80 0.91
C GLU A 47 14.06 -16.71 1.64
N LYS A 48 15.24 -16.38 1.11
CA LYS A 48 16.11 -15.31 1.65
C LYS A 48 15.70 -13.92 1.18
N VAL A 49 14.97 -13.82 0.07
CA VAL A 49 14.58 -12.58 -0.58
C VAL A 49 13.09 -12.61 -0.90
N VAL A 50 12.42 -11.48 -0.76
CA VAL A 50 10.99 -11.35 -1.12
C VAL A 50 10.84 -11.47 -2.63
N ALA A 51 10.08 -12.45 -3.09
CA ALA A 51 9.75 -12.62 -4.49
C ALA A 51 8.39 -11.99 -4.82
N ALA A 52 8.15 -11.73 -6.11
CA ALA A 52 6.86 -11.18 -6.59
C ALA A 52 5.65 -12.06 -6.23
N ARG A 53 5.83 -13.35 -6.00
CA ARG A 53 4.76 -14.25 -5.55
C ARG A 53 4.33 -13.98 -4.11
N ASP A 54 5.26 -13.59 -3.25
CA ASP A 54 4.98 -13.33 -1.83
C ASP A 54 4.14 -12.07 -1.68
N ILE A 55 4.50 -11.02 -2.43
CA ILE A 55 3.73 -9.77 -2.53
C ILE A 55 2.31 -10.06 -3.05
N ARG A 56 2.20 -10.80 -4.16
CA ARG A 56 0.89 -11.14 -4.77
C ARG A 56 -0.03 -11.87 -3.79
N LYS A 57 0.50 -12.81 -3.00
CA LYS A 57 -0.27 -13.57 -1.99
C LYS A 57 -0.82 -12.68 -0.88
N VAL A 58 -0.07 -11.66 -0.44
CA VAL A 58 -0.48 -10.79 0.68
C VAL A 58 -1.28 -9.56 0.24
N THR A 59 -1.19 -9.18 -1.04
CA THR A 59 -1.79 -7.94 -1.59
C THR A 59 -3.29 -7.81 -1.28
N LEU A 60 -4.08 -8.87 -1.51
CA LEU A 60 -5.54 -8.82 -1.28
C LEU A 60 -5.88 -8.58 0.19
N ASN A 61 -5.13 -9.18 1.12
CA ASN A 61 -5.36 -8.99 2.55
C ASN A 61 -4.96 -7.59 3.01
N SER A 62 -3.81 -7.09 2.55
CA SER A 62 -3.38 -5.72 2.81
C SER A 62 -4.38 -4.70 2.27
N LEU A 63 -4.84 -4.85 1.03
CA LEU A 63 -5.87 -3.95 0.46
C LEU A 63 -7.18 -3.97 1.25
N ARG A 64 -7.59 -5.14 1.76
CA ARG A 64 -8.79 -5.26 2.58
C ARG A 64 -8.68 -4.52 3.91
N ARG A 65 -7.51 -4.53 4.54
CA ARG A 65 -7.28 -3.84 5.82
C ARG A 65 -7.26 -2.32 5.68
N PHE A 66 -6.71 -1.80 4.59
CA PHE A 66 -6.69 -0.36 4.29
C PHE A 66 -7.97 0.13 3.60
N LYS A 67 -8.99 -0.72 3.49
CA LYS A 67 -10.29 -0.32 3.00
C LYS A 67 -11.03 0.40 4.15
N GLY A 68 -10.91 1.73 4.16
CA GLY A 68 -11.67 2.61 5.05
C GLY A 68 -13.17 2.57 4.81
#